data_AF-A0A956WWX0-F1
#
_entry.id   AF-A0A956WWX0-F1
#
_cell.length_a   1.000
_cell.length_b   1.000
_cell.length_c   1.000
_cell.angle_alpha   90.00
_cell.angle_beta   90.00
_cell.angle_gamma   90.00
#
_symmetry.space_group_name_H-M   'P 1'
#
loop_
_entity.id
_entity.type
_entity.pdbx_description
1 polymer ?
#
loop_
_entity_poly.entity_id
_entity_poly.type
_entity_poly.pdbx_seq_one_letter_code
_entity_poly.pdbx_strand_id
1 'polypeptide(L)'
;VETLSIERRQALFTSSLPAAAWAALLPSLGKELAGQRVSTVAVALTALFALWQGVQAWRDRSWLGFTRASFNIIMFYLLITCLWFQSWYAVWPLGLAALLPPGHAARLAALFGYVALAKPLFFEPLWLWQRPLPPKEWRELRLGPALMALPILYALAVLVNSRVRREKMESRELMETRET
;
A
#
# COMPACT_ATOMS: atom_id res chain seq x y z
N VAL A 1 -13.76 25.37 -16.27
CA VAL A 1 -13.48 24.01 -15.75
C VAL A 1 -12.01 23.99 -15.37
N GLU A 2 -11.70 24.27 -14.10
CA GLU A 2 -10.32 24.20 -13.60
C GLU A 2 -9.88 22.74 -13.58
N THR A 3 -8.92 22.40 -14.42
CA THR A 3 -8.20 21.12 -14.34
C THR A 3 -7.54 21.02 -12.97
N LEU A 4 -7.87 19.97 -12.20
CA LEU A 4 -7.19 19.65 -10.94
C LEU A 4 -5.67 19.59 -11.19
N SER A 5 -4.95 20.65 -10.81
CA SER A 5 -3.50 20.69 -10.92
C SER A 5 -2.87 19.56 -10.09
N ILE A 6 -1.70 19.08 -10.50
CA ILE A 6 -0.95 18.03 -9.81
C ILE A 6 -0.72 18.42 -8.33
N GLU A 7 -0.43 19.70 -8.08
CA GLU A 7 -0.28 20.28 -6.74
C GLU A 7 -1.53 20.12 -5.89
N ARG A 8 -2.72 20.33 -6.46
CA ARG A 8 -3.98 20.21 -5.73
C ARG A 8 -4.24 18.76 -5.30
N ARG A 9 -3.83 17.78 -6.11
CA ARG A 9 -3.94 16.34 -5.77
C ARG A 9 -2.97 15.92 -4.68
N GLN A 10 -1.79 16.54 -4.60
CA GLN A 10 -0.83 16.30 -3.51
C GLN A 10 -1.36 16.74 -2.14
N ALA A 11 -2.36 17.63 -2.11
CA ALA A 11 -3.04 18.06 -0.89
C ALA A 11 -4.31 17.23 -0.55
N LEU A 12 -4.65 16.21 -1.34
CA LEU A 12 -5.84 15.39 -1.12
C LEU A 12 -5.51 14.19 -0.24
N PHE A 13 -5.56 14.40 1.07
CA PHE A 13 -5.48 13.33 2.07
C PHE A 13 -6.86 12.70 2.27
N THR A 14 -7.11 11.54 1.65
CA THR A 14 -8.37 10.79 1.83
C THR A 14 -8.19 9.27 1.85
N SER A 15 -8.78 8.63 2.85
CA SER A 15 -8.96 7.19 3.03
C SER A 15 -7.69 6.37 2.85
N SER A 16 -6.56 6.87 3.35
CA SER A 16 -5.24 6.26 3.21
C SER A 16 -4.41 6.38 4.49
N LEU A 17 -3.30 5.64 4.60
CA LEU A 17 -2.38 5.76 5.73
C LEU A 17 -1.74 7.17 5.84
N PRO A 18 -1.26 7.79 4.74
CA PRO A 18 -0.79 9.17 4.80
C PRO A 18 -1.87 10.15 5.27
N ALA A 19 -3.15 9.92 4.96
CA ALA A 19 -4.23 10.76 5.44
C ALA A 19 -4.42 10.67 6.96
N ALA A 20 -4.29 9.47 7.53
CA ALA A 20 -4.28 9.28 8.98
C ALA A 20 -3.05 9.94 9.63
N ALA A 21 -1.86 9.81 9.02
CA ALA A 21 -0.65 10.48 9.51
C ALA A 21 -0.79 12.01 9.47
N TRP A 22 -1.33 12.56 8.39
CA TRP A 22 -1.63 13.99 8.27
C TRP A 22 -2.61 14.45 9.36
N ALA A 23 -3.69 13.71 9.59
CA ALA A 23 -4.67 14.03 10.62
C ALA A 23 -4.09 13.96 12.05
N ALA A 24 -3.16 13.03 12.31
CA ALA A 24 -2.46 12.92 13.59
C ALA A 24 -1.47 14.08 13.82
N LEU A 25 -0.85 14.59 12.75
CA LEU A 25 0.11 15.70 12.81
C LEU A 25 -0.53 17.09 12.78
N LEU A 26 -1.82 17.16 12.43
CA LEU A 26 -2.54 18.43 12.31
C LEU A 26 -2.52 19.28 13.59
N PRO A 27 -2.73 18.73 14.80
CA PRO A 27 -2.76 19.52 16.04
C PRO A 27 -1.43 20.19 16.40
N SER A 28 -0.29 19.64 15.94
CA SER A 28 1.04 20.10 16.32
C SER A 28 1.73 20.95 15.26
N LEU A 29 1.50 20.68 13.97
CA LEU A 29 2.22 21.33 12.87
C LEU A 29 1.37 22.31 12.04
N GLY A 30 0.04 22.27 12.18
CA GLY A 30 -0.85 22.97 11.27
C GLY A 30 -0.97 22.27 9.90
N LYS A 31 -1.89 22.76 9.07
CA LYS A 31 -2.35 22.07 7.86
C LYS A 31 -1.29 21.99 6.77
N GLU A 32 -0.60 23.10 6.53
CA GLU A 32 0.36 23.28 5.44
C GLU A 32 1.62 22.45 5.70
N LEU A 33 2.22 22.59 6.89
CA LEU A 33 3.44 21.85 7.26
C LEU A 33 3.20 20.35 7.40
N ALA A 34 2.05 19.94 7.98
CA ALA A 34 1.69 18.52 8.05
C ALA A 34 1.57 17.92 6.64
N GLY A 35 0.88 18.62 5.73
CA GLY A 35 0.72 18.19 4.34
C GLY A 35 2.06 18.06 3.61
N GLN A 36 2.92 19.08 3.72
CA GLN A 36 4.24 19.09 3.08
C GLN A 36 5.14 17.97 3.60
N ARG A 37 5.18 17.73 4.93
CA ARG A 37 6.03 16.67 5.50
C ARG A 37 5.56 15.29 5.10
N VAL A 38 4.25 15.01 5.21
CA VAL A 38 3.69 13.71 4.85
C VAL A 38 3.88 13.41 3.37
N SER A 39 3.64 14.38 2.48
CA SER A 39 3.83 14.19 1.04
C SER A 39 5.30 13.96 0.68
N THR A 40 6.22 14.74 1.27
CA THR A 40 7.66 14.58 1.06
C THR A 40 8.14 13.19 1.48
N VAL A 41 7.73 12.74 2.67
CA VAL A 41 8.06 11.40 3.17
C VAL A 41 7.46 10.32 2.28
N ALA A 42 6.20 10.44 1.88
CA ALA A 42 5.54 9.50 0.98
C ALA A 42 6.27 9.37 -0.37
N VAL A 43 6.67 10.48 -0.98
CA VAL A 43 7.43 10.50 -2.24
C VAL A 43 8.80 9.85 -2.04
N ALA A 44 9.55 10.24 -1.00
CA ALA A 44 10.87 9.70 -0.71
C ALA A 44 10.82 8.17 -0.50
N LEU A 45 9.89 7.68 0.31
CA LEU A 45 9.70 6.25 0.56
C LEU A 45 9.34 5.50 -0.73
N THR A 46 8.45 6.05 -1.55
CA THR A 46 8.07 5.42 -2.83
C THR A 46 9.26 5.35 -3.78
N ALA A 47 10.03 6.43 -3.90
CA ALA A 47 11.20 6.49 -4.77
C ALA A 47 12.27 5.48 -4.32
N LEU A 48 12.60 5.45 -3.02
CA LEU A 48 13.56 4.49 -2.46
C LEU A 48 13.12 3.04 -2.68
N PHE A 49 11.84 2.74 -2.44
CA PHE A 49 11.30 1.40 -2.65
C PHE A 49 11.31 1.01 -4.14
N ALA A 50 10.98 1.93 -5.04
CA ALA A 50 11.01 1.71 -6.48
C ALA A 50 12.42 1.47 -7.01
N LEU A 51 13.40 2.25 -6.55
CA LEU A 51 14.82 2.03 -6.87
C LEU A 51 15.28 0.66 -6.38
N TRP A 52 14.93 0.29 -5.15
CA TRP A 52 15.25 -1.03 -4.60
C TRP A 52 14.64 -2.16 -5.44
N GLN A 53 13.35 -2.08 -5.80
CA GLN A 53 12.70 -3.07 -6.66
C GLN A 53 13.31 -3.10 -8.08
N GLY A 54 13.74 -1.96 -8.61
CA GLY A 54 14.44 -1.86 -9.89
C GLY A 54 15.79 -2.59 -9.86
N VAL A 55 16.57 -2.42 -8.79
CA VAL A 55 17.83 -3.15 -8.59
C VAL A 55 17.57 -4.66 -8.47
N GLN A 56 16.53 -5.05 -7.75
CA GLN A 56 16.17 -6.47 -7.61
C GLN A 56 15.69 -7.07 -8.94
N ALA A 57 14.92 -6.32 -9.74
CA ALA A 57 14.49 -6.73 -11.07
C ALA A 57 15.65 -6.84 -12.07
N TRP A 58 16.64 -5.95 -12.00
CA TRP A 58 17.87 -6.07 -12.80
C TRP A 58 18.56 -7.40 -12.52
N ARG A 59 18.67 -7.78 -11.24
CA ARG A 59 19.33 -9.01 -10.82
C ARG A 59 18.53 -10.27 -11.18
N ASP A 60 17.21 -10.17 -11.25
CA ASP A 60 16.32 -11.26 -11.64
C ASP A 60 16.25 -11.39 -13.17
N ARG A 61 16.87 -12.44 -13.73
CA ARG A 61 16.87 -12.72 -15.18
C ARG A 61 15.56 -13.30 -15.69
N SER A 62 14.55 -13.50 -14.83
CA SER A 62 13.27 -14.05 -15.26
C SER A 62 12.45 -13.04 -16.06
N TRP A 63 11.71 -13.53 -17.04
CA TRP A 63 10.78 -12.72 -17.85
C TRP A 63 9.72 -11.99 -17.00
N LEU A 64 9.41 -12.54 -15.81
CA LEU A 64 8.42 -11.98 -14.89
C LEU A 64 9.02 -11.00 -13.86
N GLY A 65 10.35 -10.81 -13.84
CA GLY A 65 11.04 -9.94 -12.89
C GLY A 65 10.51 -8.52 -12.92
N PHE A 66 10.32 -7.96 -14.12
CA PHE A 66 9.74 -6.63 -14.32
C PHE A 66 8.31 -6.54 -13.76
N THR A 67 7.41 -7.44 -14.18
CA THR A 67 6.01 -7.46 -13.74
C THR A 67 5.89 -7.60 -12.22
N ARG A 68 6.72 -8.45 -11.60
CA ARG A 68 6.76 -8.63 -10.15
C ARG A 68 7.21 -7.36 -9.44
N ALA A 69 8.26 -6.70 -9.93
CA ALA A 69 8.72 -5.44 -9.39
C ALA A 69 7.66 -4.33 -9.53
N SER A 70 7.05 -4.19 -10.72
CA SER A 70 5.94 -3.24 -10.94
C SER A 70 4.76 -3.49 -9.99
N PHE A 71 4.39 -4.75 -9.80
CA PHE A 71 3.33 -5.13 -8.85
C PHE A 71 3.69 -4.70 -7.43
N ASN A 72 4.90 -5.02 -6.98
CA ASN A 72 5.37 -4.66 -5.64
C ASN A 72 5.39 -3.15 -5.43
N ILE A 73 5.88 -2.37 -6.42
CA ILE A 73 5.93 -0.91 -6.35
C ILE A 73 4.53 -0.32 -6.24
N ILE A 74 3.60 -0.76 -7.10
CA ILE A 74 2.22 -0.28 -7.08
C ILE A 74 1.54 -0.65 -5.77
N MET A 75 1.70 -1.89 -5.29
CA MET A 75 1.12 -2.30 -4.00
C MET A 75 1.70 -1.53 -2.83
N PHE A 76 3.02 -1.30 -2.81
CA PHE A 76 3.66 -0.47 -1.77
C PHE A 76 3.11 0.96 -1.80
N TYR A 77 3.05 1.56 -2.99
CA TYR A 77 2.49 2.90 -3.16
C TYR A 77 1.06 2.97 -2.63
N LEU A 78 0.18 2.07 -3.09
CA LEU A 78 -1.24 2.09 -2.75
C LEU A 78 -1.52 1.82 -1.27
N LEU A 79 -0.75 0.93 -0.64
CA LEU A 79 -0.95 0.57 0.77
C LEU A 79 -0.33 1.59 1.73
N ILE A 80 0.83 2.16 1.39
CA ILE A 80 1.68 2.86 2.37
C ILE A 80 1.77 4.36 2.09
N THR A 81 1.95 4.77 0.83
CA THR A 81 2.35 6.16 0.51
C THR A 81 1.32 6.91 -0.35
N CYS A 82 0.20 6.28 -0.71
CA CYS A 82 -0.85 6.90 -1.49
C CYS A 82 -1.57 7.99 -0.67
N LEU A 83 -1.41 9.25 -1.06
CA LEU A 83 -2.03 10.38 -0.37
C LEU A 83 -3.55 10.39 -0.56
N TRP A 84 -3.98 10.12 -1.78
CA TRP A 84 -5.36 10.24 -2.23
C TRP A 84 -5.88 8.89 -2.74
N PHE A 85 -6.43 8.05 -1.87
CA PHE A 85 -6.87 6.72 -2.28
C PHE A 85 -8.24 6.72 -2.98
N GLN A 86 -8.32 6.07 -4.14
CA GLN A 86 -9.53 5.91 -4.95
C GLN A 86 -9.75 4.44 -5.32
N SER A 87 -11.00 3.98 -5.31
CA SER A 87 -11.34 2.56 -5.51
C SER A 87 -10.88 1.99 -6.86
N TRP A 88 -10.91 2.81 -7.92
CA TRP A 88 -10.48 2.39 -9.25
C TRP A 88 -8.98 2.11 -9.34
N TYR A 89 -8.18 2.54 -8.36
CA TYR A 89 -6.75 2.19 -8.31
C TYR A 89 -6.51 0.69 -8.15
N ALA A 90 -7.48 -0.08 -7.66
CA ALA A 90 -7.38 -1.53 -7.57
C ALA A 90 -7.25 -2.25 -8.93
N VAL A 91 -7.65 -1.60 -10.03
CA VAL A 91 -7.52 -2.17 -11.39
C VAL A 91 -6.04 -2.45 -11.72
N TRP A 92 -5.13 -1.57 -11.31
CA TRP A 92 -3.70 -1.69 -11.63
C TRP A 92 -3.05 -2.94 -11.01
N PRO A 93 -3.09 -3.17 -9.69
CA PRO A 93 -2.51 -4.38 -9.11
C PRO A 93 -3.25 -5.65 -9.55
N LEU A 94 -4.56 -5.61 -9.80
CA LEU A 94 -5.28 -6.77 -10.35
C LEU A 94 -4.79 -7.15 -11.75
N GLY A 95 -4.62 -6.17 -12.64
CA GLY A 95 -4.09 -6.39 -13.99
C GLY A 95 -2.67 -6.98 -13.96
N LEU A 96 -1.79 -6.43 -13.11
CA LEU A 96 -0.43 -6.95 -12.95
C LEU A 96 -0.41 -8.36 -12.33
N ALA A 97 -1.29 -8.62 -11.35
CA ALA A 97 -1.37 -9.92 -10.71
C ALA A 97 -1.88 -11.02 -11.64
N ALA A 98 -2.72 -10.69 -12.63
CA ALA A 98 -3.19 -11.65 -13.63
C ALA A 98 -2.06 -12.18 -14.54
N LEU A 99 -0.96 -11.43 -14.67
CA LEU A 99 0.24 -11.83 -15.42
C LEU A 99 1.22 -12.65 -14.58
N LEU A 100 1.05 -12.67 -13.26
CA LEU A 100 1.92 -13.40 -12.35
C LEU A 100 1.36 -14.80 -12.08
N PRO A 101 2.23 -15.81 -11.83
CA PRO A 101 1.80 -17.13 -11.42
C PRO A 101 0.90 -17.07 -10.18
N PRO A 102 -0.04 -18.02 -10.04
CA PRO A 102 -0.89 -18.12 -8.85
C PRO A 102 -0.04 -18.12 -7.57
N GLY A 103 -0.41 -17.30 -6.60
CA GLY A 103 0.36 -17.17 -5.37
C GLY A 103 -0.03 -15.97 -4.52
N HIS A 104 0.92 -15.51 -3.71
CA HIS A 104 0.70 -14.42 -2.76
C HIS A 104 0.33 -13.09 -3.44
N ALA A 105 0.91 -12.79 -4.61
CA ALA A 105 0.60 -11.57 -5.35
C ALA A 105 -0.88 -11.54 -5.79
N ALA A 106 -1.38 -12.62 -6.39
CA ALA A 106 -2.79 -12.75 -6.78
C ALA A 106 -3.75 -12.62 -5.59
N ARG A 107 -3.45 -13.29 -4.47
CA ARG A 107 -4.26 -13.20 -3.25
C ARG A 107 -4.26 -11.80 -2.65
N LEU A 108 -3.10 -11.15 -2.59
CA LEU A 108 -2.99 -9.77 -2.10
C LEU A 108 -3.76 -8.81 -3.01
N ALA A 109 -3.65 -8.95 -4.33
CA ALA A 109 -4.36 -8.12 -5.29
C ALA A 109 -5.88 -8.28 -5.17
N ALA A 110 -6.36 -9.52 -5.03
CA ALA A 110 -7.78 -9.82 -4.84
C ALA A 110 -8.31 -9.25 -3.53
N LEU A 111 -7.57 -9.44 -2.43
CA LEU A 111 -7.92 -8.90 -1.11
C LEU A 111 -7.97 -7.36 -1.13
N PHE A 112 -6.97 -6.74 -1.75
CA PHE A 112 -6.93 -5.30 -1.94
C PHE A 112 -8.09 -4.80 -2.80
N GLY A 113 -8.40 -5.49 -3.90
CA GLY A 113 -9.53 -5.16 -4.77
C GLY A 113 -10.87 -5.24 -4.05
N TYR A 114 -11.08 -6.28 -3.24
CA TYR A 114 -12.26 -6.41 -2.39
C TYR A 114 -12.41 -5.21 -1.44
N VAL A 115 -11.35 -4.85 -0.72
CA VAL A 115 -11.34 -3.71 0.20
C VAL A 115 -11.58 -2.38 -0.53
N ALA A 116 -10.94 -2.19 -1.69
CA ALA A 116 -11.07 -0.98 -2.47
C ALA A 116 -12.52 -0.76 -2.94
N LEU A 117 -13.22 -1.83 -3.33
CA LEU A 117 -14.63 -1.79 -3.72
C LEU A 117 -15.57 -1.72 -2.51
N ALA A 118 -15.17 -2.28 -1.36
CA ALA A 118 -15.93 -2.17 -0.13
C ALA A 118 -16.04 -0.72 0.35
N LYS A 119 -15.05 0.14 0.06
CA LYS A 119 -15.05 1.56 0.42
C LYS A 119 -16.33 2.29 -0.02
N PRO A 120 -16.67 2.40 -1.33
CA PRO A 120 -17.88 3.08 -1.76
C PRO A 120 -19.17 2.32 -1.45
N LEU A 121 -19.11 0.99 -1.30
CA LEU A 121 -20.31 0.17 -1.07
C LEU A 121 -20.76 0.13 0.39
N PHE A 122 -19.81 0.12 1.33
CA PHE A 122 -20.10 -0.05 2.76
C PHE A 122 -19.62 1.14 3.57
N PHE A 123 -18.33 1.50 3.46
CA PHE A 123 -17.75 2.50 4.35
C PHE A 123 -18.27 3.91 4.08
N GLU A 124 -18.42 4.31 2.82
CA GLU A 124 -18.96 5.62 2.47
C GLU A 124 -20.41 5.79 2.95
N PRO A 125 -21.36 4.88 2.67
CA PRO A 125 -22.71 4.92 3.26
C PRO A 125 -22.70 5.00 4.79
N LEU A 126 -21.93 4.14 5.45
CA LEU A 126 -21.93 4.04 6.92
C LEU A 126 -21.34 5.28 7.61
N TRP A 127 -20.32 5.92 7.01
CA TRP A 127 -19.63 7.08 7.62
C TRP A 127 -20.04 8.44 7.06
N LEU A 128 -20.47 8.52 5.80
CA LEU A 128 -20.75 9.79 5.13
C LEU A 128 -22.24 10.12 5.06
N TRP A 129 -23.14 9.19 5.38
CA TRP A 129 -24.57 9.50 5.51
C TRP A 129 -25.01 9.89 6.92
N GLN A 130 -24.15 9.72 7.93
CA GLN A 130 -24.42 10.22 9.29
C GLN A 130 -24.39 11.75 9.31
N ARG A 131 -25.43 12.37 9.87
CA ARG A 131 -25.49 13.84 10.07
C ARG A 131 -25.69 14.17 11.56
N PRO A 132 -24.92 15.14 12.12
CA PRO A 132 -23.84 15.91 11.47
C PRO A 132 -22.60 15.06 11.18
N LEU A 133 -21.86 15.41 10.12
CA LEU A 133 -20.64 14.69 9.74
C LEU A 133 -19.53 14.94 10.78
N PRO A 134 -18.82 13.89 11.24
CA PRO A 134 -17.67 14.09 12.11
C PRO A 134 -16.54 14.86 11.41
N PRO A 135 -15.66 15.55 12.17
CA PRO A 135 -14.52 16.28 11.62
C PRO A 135 -13.70 15.41 10.66
N LYS A 136 -13.15 16.02 9.60
CA LYS A 136 -12.43 15.29 8.55
C LYS A 136 -11.28 14.47 9.14
N GLU A 137 -10.55 15.06 10.08
CA GLU A 137 -9.38 14.49 10.75
C GLU A 137 -9.74 13.18 11.43
N TRP A 138 -10.87 13.16 12.14
CA TRP A 138 -11.35 11.99 12.88
C TRP A 138 -11.78 10.86 11.95
N ARG A 139 -12.38 11.21 10.81
CA ARG A 139 -12.73 10.24 9.77
C ARG A 139 -11.47 9.61 9.17
N GLU A 140 -10.49 10.42 8.80
CA GLU A 140 -9.26 9.95 8.16
C GLU A 140 -8.40 9.09 9.09
N LEU A 141 -8.35 9.42 10.39
CA LEU A 141 -7.66 8.61 11.41
C LEU A 141 -8.21 7.18 11.52
N ARG A 142 -9.48 6.96 11.19
CA ARG A 142 -10.15 5.65 11.30
C ARG A 142 -10.27 4.94 9.96
N LEU A 143 -10.77 5.63 8.94
CA LEU A 143 -11.10 5.03 7.64
C LEU A 143 -9.86 4.56 6.90
N GLY A 144 -8.79 5.37 6.86
CA GLY A 144 -7.55 5.00 6.18
C GLY A 144 -6.96 3.70 6.72
N PRO A 145 -6.67 3.62 8.05
CA PRO A 145 -6.15 2.40 8.65
C PRO A 145 -7.13 1.22 8.57
N ALA A 146 -8.44 1.44 8.77
CA ALA A 146 -9.43 0.37 8.72
C ALA A 146 -9.49 -0.30 7.33
N LEU A 147 -9.45 0.49 6.26
CA LEU A 147 -9.40 -0.04 4.89
C LEU A 147 -8.09 -0.77 4.66
N MET A 148 -6.95 -0.18 5.01
CA MET A 148 -5.64 -0.74 4.67
C MET A 148 -5.19 -1.88 5.59
N ALA A 149 -5.80 -2.05 6.77
CA ALA A 149 -5.38 -3.04 7.76
C ALA A 149 -5.36 -4.46 7.19
N LEU A 150 -6.44 -4.88 6.53
CA LEU A 150 -6.55 -6.24 6.02
C LEU A 150 -5.46 -6.61 4.97
N PRO A 151 -5.26 -5.83 3.89
CA PRO A 151 -4.21 -6.13 2.92
C PRO A 151 -2.79 -5.94 3.51
N ILE A 152 -2.58 -5.00 4.44
CA ILE A 152 -1.28 -4.83 5.11
C ILE A 152 -0.96 -6.04 5.99
N LEU A 153 -1.91 -6.49 6.82
CA LEU A 153 -1.73 -7.67 7.67
C LEU A 153 -1.42 -8.91 6.84
N TYR A 154 -2.10 -9.08 5.71
CA TYR A 154 -1.80 -10.14 4.77
C TYR A 154 -0.36 -10.04 4.22
N ALA A 155 0.03 -8.86 3.73
CA ALA A 155 1.37 -8.63 3.21
C ALA A 155 2.46 -8.91 4.27
N LEU A 156 2.25 -8.46 5.52
CA LEU A 156 3.15 -8.73 6.64
C LEU A 156 3.23 -10.23 6.96
N ALA A 157 2.11 -10.94 7.01
CA ALA A 157 2.08 -12.38 7.24
C ALA A 157 2.88 -13.14 6.17
N VAL A 158 2.76 -12.75 4.89
CA VAL A 158 3.55 -13.34 3.80
C VAL A 158 5.04 -13.06 3.97
N LEU A 159 5.42 -11.83 4.36
CA LEU A 159 6.82 -11.47 4.61
C LEU A 159 7.42 -12.27 5.77
N VAL A 160 6.69 -12.44 6.87
CA VAL A 160 7.14 -13.24 8.03
C VAL A 160 7.28 -14.71 7.64
N ASN A 161 6.26 -15.29 6.99
CA ASN A 161 6.28 -16.70 6.59
C ASN A 161 7.39 -17.04 5.60
N SER A 162 7.73 -16.11 4.69
CA SER A 162 8.83 -16.30 3.74
C SER A 162 10.21 -16.29 4.40
N ARG A 163 10.42 -15.47 5.43
CA ARG A 163 11.66 -15.47 6.23
C ARG A 163 11.83 -16.78 7.00
N VAL A 164 10.79 -17.21 7.73
CA VAL A 164 10.82 -18.45 8.52
C VAL A 164 11.09 -19.68 7.63
N ARG A 165 10.52 -19.72 6.43
CA ARG A 165 10.77 -20.81 5.47
C ARG A 165 12.22 -20.83 4.98
N ARG A 166 12.83 -19.66 4.76
CA ARG A 166 14.21 -19.55 4.30
C ARG A 166 15.19 -20.05 5.37
N GLU A 167 15.03 -19.61 6.61
CA GLU A 167 15.85 -20.05 7.74
C GLU A 167 15.79 -21.57 7.96
N LYS A 168 14.59 -22.17 7.80
CA LYS A 168 14.40 -23.63 7.89
C LYS A 168 15.10 -24.40 6.78
N MET A 169 15.18 -23.86 5.55
CA MET A 169 15.90 -24.51 4.45
C MET A 169 17.41 -24.42 4.66
N GLU A 170 17.92 -23.23 5.00
CA GLU A 170 19.35 -23.02 5.29
C GLU A 170 19.82 -23.93 6.45
N SER A 171 18.98 -24.15 7.47
CA SER A 171 19.29 -25.05 8.60
C SER A 171 19.35 -26.54 8.20
N ARG A 172 18.53 -26.96 7.22
CA ARG A 172 18.50 -28.35 6.73
C ARG A 172 19.71 -28.66 5.84
N GLU A 173 20.07 -27.75 4.94
CA GLU A 173 21.24 -27.89 4.08
C GLU A 173 22.53 -28.01 4.91
N LEU A 174 22.64 -27.27 6.02
CA LEU A 174 23.77 -27.36 6.94
C LEU A 174 23.84 -28.68 7.71
N MET A 175 22.71 -29.34 7.98
CA MET A 175 22.69 -30.66 8.61
C MET A 175 23.11 -31.75 7.62
N GLU A 176 22.58 -31.71 6.40
CA GLU A 176 22.93 -32.68 5.34
C GLU A 176 24.43 -32.60 4.98
N THR A 177 25.01 -31.39 4.91
CA THR A 177 26.45 -31.21 4.63
C THR A 177 27.36 -31.70 5.76
N ARG A 178 26.85 -31.86 6.99
CA ARG A 178 27.63 -32.41 8.12
C ARG A 178 27.63 -33.93 8.18
N GLU A 179 26.68 -34.58 7.52
CA GLU A 179 26.55 -36.04 7.50
C GLU A 179 27.32 -36.70 6.34
N THR A 180 27.77 -35.91 5.36
CA THR A 180 28.63 -36.32 4.23
C THR A 180 30.10 -36.08 4.51
#